data_AF-A0A1W1ZW91-F1
#
_entry.id   AF-A0A1W1ZW91-F1
#
_cell.length_a   1.000
_cell.length_b   1.000
_cell.length_c   1.000
_cell.angle_alpha   90.00
_cell.angle_beta   90.00
_cell.angle_gamma   90.00
#
_symmetry.space_group_name_H-M   'P 1'
#
loop_
_entity.id
_entity.type
_entity.pdbx_description
1 polymer ?
#
loop_
_entity_poly.entity_id
_entity_poly.type
_entity_poly.pdbx_seq_one_letter_code
_entity_poly.pdbx_strand_id
1 'polypeptide(L)'
;MITTKLPAGLFNDNTTELFSANDRGYCLFDGAAQSTKNMPSSIKNAVVQFYKNRFGAERAYESMGNFTEDDKIEQCIKCMFANFDNTPDFDALGNITPEVVACSKRGKCKHEGVGCLPTVGIDKLSPAQKRVAMLCYKSGKEIAEALFISTNTVKRHLSDAMHITGAKNSRELIRLIDQSTVN
;
A
#
# COMPACT_ATOMS: atom_id res chain seq x y z
N MET A 1 29.78 -9.40 -23.37
CA MET A 1 29.10 -8.19 -22.86
C MET A 1 29.05 -8.32 -21.35
N ILE A 2 29.57 -7.35 -20.61
CA ILE A 2 29.40 -7.32 -19.16
C ILE A 2 27.97 -6.79 -18.92
N THR A 3 27.07 -7.65 -18.45
CA THR A 3 25.73 -7.23 -18.01
C THR A 3 25.85 -6.71 -16.58
N THR A 4 26.41 -5.52 -16.41
CA THR A 4 26.44 -4.86 -15.10
C THR A 4 25.02 -4.41 -14.76
N LYS A 5 24.45 -4.93 -13.68
CA LYS A 5 23.25 -4.36 -13.07
C LYS A 5 23.69 -3.17 -12.22
N LEU A 6 23.25 -1.98 -12.61
CA LEU A 6 23.48 -0.74 -11.88
C LEU A 6 22.18 -0.36 -11.18
N PRO A 7 22.25 0.29 -10.01
CA PRO A 7 21.06 0.76 -9.32
C PRO A 7 20.37 1.88 -10.11
N ALA A 8 19.04 1.93 -10.02
CA ALA A 8 18.25 2.97 -10.65
C ALA A 8 18.57 4.36 -10.09
N GLY A 9 18.51 5.39 -10.93
CA GLY A 9 18.84 6.77 -10.55
C GLY A 9 20.34 7.06 -10.37
N LEU A 10 21.23 6.13 -10.74
CA LEU A 10 22.66 6.41 -10.86
C LEU A 10 22.96 7.45 -11.95
N PHE A 11 22.11 7.52 -12.97
CA PHE A 11 22.15 8.51 -14.03
C PHE A 11 20.82 9.30 -14.05
N ASN A 12 20.83 10.45 -14.73
CA ASN A 12 19.62 11.22 -14.98
C ASN A 12 18.77 10.59 -16.10
N ASP A 13 18.16 9.44 -15.82
CA ASP A 13 17.30 8.68 -16.74
C ASP A 13 15.83 8.62 -16.26
N ASN A 14 15.47 9.47 -15.30
CA ASN A 14 14.17 9.51 -14.63
C ASN A 14 13.77 8.23 -13.88
N THR A 15 14.71 7.32 -13.64
CA THR A 15 14.50 6.20 -12.71
C THR A 15 14.99 6.56 -11.32
N THR A 16 14.46 5.90 -10.28
CA THR A 16 14.98 6.06 -8.92
C THR A 16 14.86 4.77 -8.12
N GLU A 17 15.85 4.51 -7.28
CA GLU A 17 15.71 3.62 -6.12
C GLU A 17 15.29 4.49 -4.93
N LEU A 18 14.26 4.07 -4.21
CA LEU A 18 13.86 4.57 -2.91
C LEU A 18 14.36 3.58 -1.86
N PHE A 19 15.04 4.06 -0.84
CA PHE A 19 15.63 3.16 0.15
C PHE A 19 15.67 3.78 1.53
N SER A 20 15.92 2.93 2.53
CA SER A 20 16.11 3.39 3.91
C SER A 20 17.53 3.11 4.40
N ALA A 21 18.13 4.09 5.07
CA ALA A 21 19.43 3.96 5.72
C ALA A 21 19.47 4.80 7.00
N ASN A 22 20.09 4.31 8.07
CA ASN A 22 20.17 5.04 9.36
C ASN A 22 18.80 5.52 9.86
N ASP A 23 17.76 4.70 9.69
CA ASP A 23 16.37 5.00 10.05
C ASP A 23 15.73 6.20 9.30
N ARG A 24 16.33 6.62 8.18
CA ARG A 24 15.86 7.69 7.30
C ARG A 24 15.56 7.19 5.89
N GLY A 25 14.64 7.84 5.20
CA GLY A 25 14.31 7.57 3.79
C GLY A 25 15.14 8.41 2.82
N TYR A 26 15.51 7.83 1.69
CA TYR A 26 16.29 8.44 0.62
C TYR A 26 15.77 8.04 -0.76
N CYS A 27 16.16 8.81 -1.77
CA CYS A 27 16.15 8.37 -3.16
C CYS A 27 17.56 8.43 -3.74
N LEU A 28 17.90 7.51 -4.65
CA LEU A 28 19.06 7.66 -5.52
C LEU A 28 18.62 8.39 -6.79
N PHE A 29 19.14 9.59 -7.02
CA PHE A 29 18.80 10.40 -8.19
C PHE A 29 20.01 11.18 -8.68
N ASP A 30 20.29 11.07 -9.98
CA ASP A 30 21.45 11.66 -10.66
C ASP A 30 22.77 11.36 -9.94
N GLY A 31 22.95 10.10 -9.54
CA GLY A 31 24.17 9.60 -8.90
C GLY A 31 24.35 10.02 -7.43
N ALA A 32 23.36 10.69 -6.83
CA ALA A 32 23.41 11.13 -5.44
C ALA A 32 22.27 10.52 -4.61
N ALA A 33 22.61 10.07 -3.39
CA ALA A 33 21.62 9.74 -2.37
C ALA A 33 21.06 11.05 -1.78
N GLN A 34 19.78 11.32 -2.04
CA GLN A 34 19.10 12.53 -1.59
C GLN A 34 18.08 12.19 -0.50
N SER A 35 18.09 12.98 0.58
CA SER A 35 17.07 12.87 1.63
C SER A 35 15.67 13.23 1.10
N THR A 36 14.62 12.79 1.81
CA THR A 36 13.23 13.17 1.53
C THR A 36 13.02 14.68 1.38
N LYS A 37 13.81 15.52 2.07
CA LYS A 37 13.74 16.99 1.94
C LYS A 37 14.23 17.48 0.57
N ASN A 38 15.28 16.89 0.03
CA ASN A 38 15.96 17.35 -1.19
C ASN A 38 15.55 16.57 -2.45
N MET A 39 14.79 15.48 -2.27
CA MET A 39 14.26 14.65 -3.36
C MET A 39 13.54 15.50 -4.44
N PRO A 40 13.71 15.17 -5.73
CA PRO A 40 12.98 15.82 -6.82
C PRO A 40 11.47 15.82 -6.60
N SER A 41 10.81 16.94 -6.94
CA SER A 41 9.36 17.10 -6.75
C SER A 41 8.52 16.05 -7.49
N SER A 42 8.97 15.57 -8.64
CA SER A 42 8.32 14.49 -9.38
C SER A 42 8.24 13.20 -8.56
N ILE A 43 9.35 12.81 -7.94
CA ILE A 43 9.45 11.61 -7.10
C ILE A 43 8.67 11.81 -5.80
N LYS A 44 8.80 12.98 -5.14
CA LYS A 44 7.99 13.31 -3.95
C LYS A 44 6.50 13.18 -4.24
N ASN A 45 6.04 13.78 -5.33
CA ASN A 45 4.65 13.74 -5.74
C ASN A 45 4.19 12.30 -6.04
N ALA A 46 5.03 11.49 -6.68
CA ALA A 46 4.73 10.08 -6.92
C ALA A 46 4.53 9.30 -5.60
N VAL A 47 5.42 9.48 -4.62
CA VAL A 47 5.29 8.83 -3.29
C VAL A 47 4.04 9.32 -2.56
N VAL A 48 3.75 10.62 -2.63
CA VAL A 48 2.53 11.22 -2.02
C VAL A 48 1.27 10.63 -2.64
N GLN A 49 1.17 10.61 -3.96
CA GLN A 49 0.03 10.00 -4.65
C GLN A 49 -0.07 8.51 -4.34
N PHE A 50 1.05 7.79 -4.30
CA PHE A 50 1.08 6.37 -3.98
C PHE A 50 0.43 6.06 -2.63
N TYR A 51 0.84 6.72 -1.53
CA TYR A 51 0.23 6.39 -0.24
C TYR A 51 -1.15 7.00 -0.06
N LYS A 52 -1.48 8.15 -0.69
CA LYS A 52 -2.84 8.73 -0.62
C LYS A 52 -3.86 7.86 -1.35
N ASN A 53 -3.44 7.21 -2.43
CA ASN A 53 -4.27 6.26 -3.17
C ASN A 53 -4.40 4.90 -2.47
N ARG A 54 -3.63 4.66 -1.40
CA ARG A 54 -3.75 3.46 -0.56
C ARG A 54 -4.65 3.74 0.62
N PHE A 55 -5.81 3.09 0.64
CA PHE A 55 -6.80 3.27 1.69
C PHE A 55 -6.19 3.14 3.08
N GLY A 56 -6.37 4.17 3.90
CA GLY A 56 -5.95 4.17 5.30
C GLY A 56 -4.46 4.33 5.55
N ALA A 57 -3.60 4.31 4.51
CA ALA A 57 -2.15 4.43 4.67
C ALA A 57 -1.76 5.79 5.27
N GLU A 58 -2.32 6.89 4.77
CA GLU A 58 -2.05 8.23 5.31
C GLU A 58 -2.40 8.33 6.81
N ARG A 59 -3.61 7.89 7.20
CA ARG A 59 -4.03 7.87 8.61
C ARG A 59 -3.18 6.94 9.47
N ALA A 60 -2.74 5.81 8.90
CA ALA A 60 -1.83 4.90 9.58
C ALA A 60 -0.52 5.62 9.92
N TYR A 61 0.08 6.32 8.95
CA TYR A 61 1.30 7.09 9.16
C TYR A 61 1.11 8.22 10.18
N GLU A 62 -0.01 8.96 10.12
CA GLU A 62 -0.34 9.99 11.11
C GLU A 62 -0.42 9.42 12.53
N SER A 63 -1.06 8.27 12.70
CA SER A 63 -1.17 7.61 14.00
C SER A 63 0.11 6.92 14.50
N MET A 64 1.18 6.92 13.69
CA MET A 64 2.56 6.63 14.09
C MET A 64 3.32 7.87 14.54
N GLY A 65 2.71 9.07 14.48
CA GLY A 65 3.32 10.34 14.85
C GLY A 65 3.87 11.17 13.69
N ASN A 66 3.55 10.80 12.44
CA ASN A 66 4.04 11.50 11.24
C ASN A 66 2.99 12.51 10.76
N PHE A 67 3.16 13.78 11.12
CA PHE A 67 2.15 14.81 10.88
C PHE A 67 2.47 15.70 9.67
N THR A 68 3.74 15.87 9.32
CA THR A 68 4.12 16.61 8.10
C THR A 68 4.08 15.70 6.88
N GLU A 69 3.99 16.28 5.68
CA GLU A 69 4.05 15.49 4.45
C GLU A 69 5.43 14.84 4.27
N ASP A 70 6.52 15.52 4.64
CA ASP A 70 7.87 14.94 4.63
C ASP A 70 7.99 13.75 5.59
N ASP A 71 7.39 13.81 6.81
CA ASP A 71 7.37 12.66 7.73
C ASP A 71 6.60 11.47 7.14
N LYS A 72 5.49 11.75 6.45
CA LYS A 72 4.66 10.72 5.79
C LYS A 72 5.38 10.08 4.60
N ILE A 73 6.09 10.87 3.80
CA ILE A 73 6.96 10.39 2.71
C ILE A 73 8.05 9.48 3.29
N GLU A 74 8.75 9.93 4.35
CA GLU A 74 9.80 9.16 5.00
C GLU A 74 9.27 7.83 5.56
N GLN A 75 8.10 7.87 6.21
CA GLN A 75 7.46 6.67 6.72
C GLN A 75 7.01 5.72 5.62
N CYS A 76 6.54 6.25 4.48
CA CYS A 76 6.16 5.46 3.31
C CYS A 76 7.35 4.70 2.73
N ILE A 77 8.48 5.40 2.50
CA ILE A 77 9.73 4.80 2.02
C ILE A 77 10.16 3.67 2.96
N LYS A 78 10.25 3.92 4.26
CA LYS A 78 10.65 2.90 5.25
C LYS A 78 9.70 1.69 5.32
N CYS A 79 8.44 1.85 4.93
CA CYS A 79 7.43 0.80 4.97
C CYS A 79 7.30 0.00 3.68
N MET A 80 7.63 0.61 2.53
CA MET A 80 7.24 0.13 1.20
C MET A 80 8.36 0.14 0.16
N PHE A 81 9.48 0.82 0.41
CA PHE A 81 10.57 1.03 -0.54
C PHE A 81 11.89 1.19 0.23
N ALA A 82 12.25 0.15 0.97
CA ALA A 82 13.32 0.24 1.96
C ALA A 82 14.56 -0.55 1.58
N ASN A 83 14.41 -1.51 0.66
CA ASN A 83 15.53 -2.25 0.14
C ASN A 83 16.26 -1.36 -0.88
N PHE A 84 17.57 -1.56 -0.99
CA PHE A 84 18.37 -0.91 -2.02
C PHE A 84 18.81 -1.99 -2.97
N ASP A 85 18.08 -2.16 -4.07
CA ASP A 85 18.34 -3.22 -5.03
C ASP A 85 18.67 -2.65 -6.43
N ASN A 86 18.44 -3.42 -7.50
CA ASN A 86 18.72 -2.97 -8.87
C ASN A 86 17.43 -2.90 -9.72
N THR A 87 16.28 -2.83 -9.07
CA THR A 87 14.95 -2.82 -9.64
C THR A 87 14.35 -1.45 -9.34
N PRO A 88 14.17 -0.59 -10.36
CA PRO A 88 13.65 0.75 -10.13
C PRO A 88 12.32 0.73 -9.36
N ASP A 89 12.29 1.41 -8.21
CA ASP A 89 11.04 1.67 -7.50
C ASP A 89 10.19 2.69 -8.26
N PHE A 90 10.83 3.63 -8.95
CA PHE A 90 10.20 4.56 -9.87
C PHE A 90 10.84 4.40 -11.25
N ASP A 91 10.05 4.05 -12.26
CA ASP A 91 10.52 3.89 -13.63
C ASP A 91 10.39 5.17 -14.46
N ALA A 92 11.03 5.19 -15.63
CA ALA A 92 11.01 6.32 -16.54
C ALA A 92 9.61 6.65 -17.12
N LEU A 93 8.63 5.76 -16.96
CA LEU A 93 7.23 5.97 -17.36
C LEU A 93 6.39 6.55 -16.21
N GLY A 94 6.97 6.72 -15.03
CA GLY A 94 6.31 7.25 -13.84
C GLY A 94 5.57 6.21 -13.01
N ASN A 95 5.77 4.91 -13.28
CA ASN A 95 5.19 3.85 -12.46
C ASN A 95 6.01 3.71 -11.18
N ILE A 96 5.30 3.51 -10.07
CA ILE A 96 5.89 3.24 -8.76
C ILE A 96 5.62 1.79 -8.36
N THR A 97 6.67 1.04 -8.04
CA THR A 97 6.60 -0.39 -7.73
C THR A 97 6.96 -0.62 -6.27
N PRO A 98 5.99 -0.95 -5.40
CA PRO A 98 6.29 -1.17 -3.99
C PRO A 98 6.95 -2.53 -3.74
N GLU A 99 7.67 -2.58 -2.63
CA GLU A 99 8.40 -3.73 -2.16
C GLU A 99 7.76 -4.38 -0.94
N VAL A 100 8.15 -5.64 -0.70
CA VAL A 100 7.96 -6.28 0.60
C VAL A 100 9.17 -6.01 1.47
N VAL A 101 9.09 -4.96 2.28
CA VAL A 101 10.15 -4.59 3.22
C VAL A 101 10.27 -5.59 4.38
N ALA A 102 11.51 -5.98 4.69
CA ALA A 102 11.89 -6.80 5.84
C ALA A 102 11.80 -6.01 7.18
N CYS A 103 10.59 -5.57 7.54
CA CYS A 103 10.33 -4.78 8.73
C CYS A 103 10.45 -5.62 10.01
N SER A 104 11.30 -5.21 10.96
CA SER A 104 11.46 -5.87 12.27
C SER A 104 10.21 -5.84 13.16
N LYS A 105 9.22 -5.01 12.83
CA LYS A 105 7.93 -4.91 13.54
C LYS A 105 6.85 -5.83 12.95
N ARG A 106 7.18 -6.68 11.97
CA ARG A 106 6.26 -7.66 11.37
C ARG A 106 5.63 -8.55 12.45
N GLY A 107 4.34 -8.81 12.34
CA GLY A 107 3.51 -9.54 13.31
C GLY A 107 3.17 -8.76 14.59
N LYS A 108 3.73 -7.56 14.78
CA LYS A 108 3.55 -6.75 16.01
C LYS A 108 3.06 -5.33 15.73
N CYS A 109 3.19 -4.84 14.50
CA CYS A 109 2.80 -3.49 14.12
C CYS A 109 1.27 -3.38 13.97
N LYS A 110 0.66 -2.42 14.67
CA LYS A 110 -0.80 -2.15 14.62
C LYS A 110 -1.32 -1.70 13.24
N HIS A 111 -0.41 -1.36 12.31
CA HIS A 111 -0.68 -0.86 10.96
C HIS A 111 -0.14 -1.76 9.85
N GLU A 112 0.34 -2.95 10.20
CA GLU A 112 0.69 -3.95 9.21
C GLU A 112 -0.50 -4.25 8.29
N GLY A 113 -0.25 -4.31 6.98
CA GLY A 113 -1.28 -4.54 5.95
C GLY A 113 -2.08 -3.30 5.54
N VAL A 114 -1.97 -2.19 6.29
CA VAL A 114 -2.62 -0.91 5.96
C VAL A 114 -1.60 0.11 5.49
N GLY A 115 -0.64 0.46 6.34
CA GLY A 115 0.44 1.40 5.99
C GLY A 115 1.53 0.71 5.15
N CYS A 116 1.83 -0.54 5.44
CA CYS A 116 2.79 -1.35 4.71
C CYS A 116 2.12 -2.56 4.05
N LEU A 117 2.88 -3.27 3.20
CA LEU A 117 2.42 -4.31 2.28
C LEU A 117 1.44 -3.74 1.24
N PRO A 118 1.59 -4.04 -0.06
CA PRO A 118 0.64 -3.57 -1.07
C PRO A 118 -0.77 -3.97 -0.62
N THR A 119 -1.67 -2.98 -0.51
CA THR A 119 -3.03 -3.17 0.01
C THR A 119 -3.74 -4.05 -1.00
N VAL A 120 -3.84 -5.33 -0.66
CA VAL A 120 -4.39 -6.30 -1.56
C VAL A 120 -5.91 -6.14 -1.52
N GLY A 121 -6.55 -6.04 -2.69
CA GLY A 121 -7.51 -7.08 -2.94
C GLY A 121 -8.98 -6.75 -2.92
N ILE A 122 -9.41 -5.48 -2.97
CA ILE A 122 -10.79 -5.20 -3.45
C ILE A 122 -10.93 -5.73 -4.88
N ASP A 123 -9.97 -5.42 -5.74
CA ASP A 123 -9.81 -5.98 -7.09
C ASP A 123 -9.72 -7.51 -7.07
N LYS A 124 -9.04 -8.09 -6.08
CA LYS A 124 -8.87 -9.54 -5.89
C LYS A 124 -10.03 -10.26 -5.21
N LEU A 125 -11.04 -9.55 -4.72
CA LEU A 125 -12.27 -10.21 -4.26
C LEU A 125 -12.93 -10.89 -5.45
N SER A 126 -13.26 -12.17 -5.30
CA SER A 126 -14.08 -12.88 -6.28
C SER A 126 -15.46 -12.22 -6.39
N PRO A 127 -16.18 -12.40 -7.51
CA PRO A 127 -17.53 -11.84 -7.67
C PRO A 127 -18.49 -12.24 -6.52
N ALA A 128 -18.34 -13.44 -5.96
CA ALA A 128 -19.14 -13.89 -4.82
C ALA A 128 -18.77 -13.12 -3.53
N GLN A 129 -17.47 -12.95 -3.26
CA GLN A 129 -17.00 -12.19 -2.10
C GLN A 129 -17.42 -10.72 -2.20
N LYS A 130 -17.30 -10.09 -3.40
CA LYS A 130 -17.76 -8.71 -3.64
C LYS A 130 -19.25 -8.56 -3.34
N ARG A 131 -20.10 -9.45 -3.88
CA ARG A 131 -21.56 -9.43 -3.64
C ARG A 131 -21.91 -9.50 -2.16
N VAL A 132 -21.27 -10.40 -1.42
CA VAL A 132 -21.49 -10.53 0.02
C VAL A 132 -20.98 -9.31 0.79
N ALA A 133 -19.80 -8.80 0.42
CA ALA A 133 -19.18 -7.66 1.11
C ALA A 133 -19.96 -6.35 0.87
N MET A 134 -20.57 -6.14 -0.30
CA MET A 134 -21.49 -5.01 -0.57
C MET A 134 -22.73 -5.02 0.33
N LEU A 135 -23.13 -6.17 0.87
CA LEU A 135 -24.30 -6.31 1.74
C LEU A 135 -23.94 -6.42 3.22
N CYS A 136 -22.68 -6.24 3.61
CA CYS A 136 -22.23 -6.52 4.98
C CYS A 136 -22.74 -5.52 6.05
N TYR A 137 -23.55 -4.54 5.66
CA TYR A 137 -24.36 -3.71 6.55
C TYR A 137 -25.61 -4.43 7.08
N LYS A 138 -26.02 -5.53 6.43
CA LYS A 138 -27.13 -6.39 6.84
C LYS A 138 -26.64 -7.53 7.74
N SER A 139 -27.56 -8.18 8.43
CA SER A 139 -27.25 -9.41 9.16
C SER A 139 -26.94 -10.57 8.20
N GLY A 140 -26.15 -11.55 8.68
CA GLY A 140 -25.78 -12.71 7.86
C GLY A 140 -26.98 -13.53 7.36
N LYS A 141 -28.12 -13.49 8.06
CA LYS A 141 -29.37 -14.13 7.62
C LYS A 141 -30.01 -13.38 6.46
N GLU A 142 -30.13 -12.06 6.56
CA GLU A 142 -30.68 -11.23 5.48
C GLU A 142 -29.82 -11.31 4.20
N ILE A 143 -28.48 -11.38 4.34
CA ILE A 143 -27.59 -11.56 3.19
C ILE A 143 -27.79 -12.95 2.56
N ALA A 144 -27.91 -13.99 3.38
CA ALA A 144 -28.13 -15.36 2.94
C ALA A 144 -29.43 -15.48 2.14
N GLU A 145 -30.51 -14.87 2.64
CA GLU A 145 -31.81 -14.80 1.96
C GLU A 145 -31.72 -13.98 0.67
N ALA A 146 -31.11 -12.79 0.70
CA ALA A 146 -31.02 -11.92 -0.47
C ALA A 146 -30.17 -12.52 -1.62
N LEU A 147 -29.16 -13.31 -1.30
CA LEU A 147 -28.25 -13.92 -2.29
C LEU A 147 -28.55 -15.39 -2.56
N PHE A 148 -29.56 -15.97 -1.93
CA PHE A 148 -29.93 -17.40 -2.03
C PHE A 148 -28.75 -18.34 -1.74
N ILE A 149 -27.99 -18.07 -0.68
CA ILE A 149 -26.85 -18.89 -0.22
C ILE A 149 -26.97 -19.22 1.27
N SER A 150 -26.20 -20.18 1.78
CA SER A 150 -26.23 -20.51 3.21
C SER A 150 -25.58 -19.41 4.06
N THR A 151 -26.04 -19.25 5.31
CA THR A 151 -25.42 -18.35 6.30
C THR A 151 -23.96 -18.68 6.57
N ASN A 152 -23.58 -19.96 6.48
CA ASN A 152 -22.19 -20.41 6.58
C ASN A 152 -21.35 -19.89 5.40
N THR A 153 -21.90 -19.90 4.19
CA THR A 153 -21.27 -19.34 2.99
C THR A 153 -21.07 -17.84 3.11
N VAL A 154 -22.07 -17.11 3.64
CA VAL A 154 -21.95 -15.67 3.94
C VAL A 154 -20.79 -15.41 4.92
N LYS A 155 -20.75 -16.14 6.04
CA LYS A 155 -19.70 -15.98 7.06
C LYS A 155 -18.31 -16.23 6.47
N ARG A 156 -18.15 -17.28 5.66
CA ARG A 156 -16.90 -17.61 4.96
C ARG A 156 -16.49 -16.48 4.03
N HIS A 157 -17.39 -16.02 3.15
CA HIS A 157 -17.08 -14.95 2.20
C HIS A 157 -16.75 -13.61 2.87
N LEU A 158 -17.42 -13.24 3.97
CA LEU A 158 -17.06 -12.05 4.75
C LEU A 158 -15.70 -12.20 5.42
N SER A 159 -15.39 -13.36 5.99
CA SER A 159 -14.09 -13.64 6.60
C SER A 159 -12.97 -13.53 5.57
N ASP A 160 -13.15 -14.16 4.41
CA ASP A 160 -12.17 -14.12 3.33
C ASP A 160 -12.03 -12.69 2.78
N ALA A 161 -13.14 -11.95 2.62
CA ALA A 161 -13.10 -10.57 2.14
C ALA A 161 -12.38 -9.64 3.13
N MET A 162 -12.65 -9.76 4.43
CA MET A 162 -11.94 -9.02 5.47
C MET A 162 -10.45 -9.38 5.53
N HIS A 163 -10.11 -10.66 5.36
CA HIS A 163 -8.72 -11.11 5.31
C HIS A 163 -7.99 -10.54 4.10
N ILE A 164 -8.59 -10.63 2.91
CA ILE A 164 -8.01 -10.13 1.66
C ILE A 164 -7.82 -8.61 1.73
N THR A 165 -8.86 -7.88 2.16
CA THR A 165 -8.86 -6.40 2.18
C THR A 165 -8.18 -5.78 3.39
N GLY A 166 -7.82 -6.57 4.40
CA GLY A 166 -7.30 -6.09 5.68
C GLY A 166 -8.33 -5.40 6.59
N ALA A 167 -9.61 -5.42 6.24
CA ALA A 167 -10.68 -4.79 7.03
C ALA A 167 -10.84 -5.49 8.39
N LYS A 168 -10.84 -4.72 9.49
CA LYS A 168 -10.95 -5.27 10.86
C LYS A 168 -12.38 -5.61 11.26
N ASN A 169 -13.36 -5.04 10.57
CA ASN A 169 -14.78 -5.23 10.82
C ASN A 169 -15.60 -4.84 9.58
N SER A 170 -16.88 -5.19 9.57
CA SER A 170 -17.79 -4.88 8.46
C SER A 170 -17.90 -3.39 8.17
N ARG A 171 -17.79 -2.49 9.16
CA ARG A 171 -17.86 -1.04 8.93
C ARG A 171 -16.66 -0.54 8.13
N GLU A 172 -15.47 -1.04 8.44
CA GLU A 172 -14.26 -0.74 7.67
C GLU A 172 -14.31 -1.34 6.27
N LEU A 173 -14.83 -2.58 6.14
CA LEU A 173 -15.04 -3.24 4.86
C LEU A 173 -16.01 -2.45 3.95
N ILE A 174 -17.11 -1.91 4.50
CA ILE A 174 -18.04 -1.04 3.75
C ILE A 174 -17.33 0.20 3.23
N ARG A 175 -16.56 0.89 4.09
CA ARG A 175 -15.81 2.09 3.69
C ARG A 175 -14.81 1.81 2.57
N LEU A 176 -14.13 0.66 2.63
CA LEU A 176 -13.20 0.21 1.61
C LEU A 176 -13.89 -0.03 0.26
N ILE A 177 -15.08 -0.64 0.29
CA ILE A 177 -15.87 -0.94 -0.92
C ILE A 177 -16.48 0.32 -1.51
N ASP A 178 -17.12 1.16 -0.70
CA ASP A 178 -17.77 2.39 -1.16
C ASP A 178 -16.80 3.31 -1.90
N GLN A 179 -15.55 3.40 -1.42
CA GLN A 179 -14.51 4.22 -2.06
C GLN A 179 -13.98 3.66 -3.37
N SER A 180 -14.17 2.35 -3.63
CA SER A 180 -13.79 1.70 -4.90
C SER A 180 -14.85 1.85 -6.00
N THR A 181 -16.09 2.17 -5.65
CA THR A 181 -17.23 2.34 -6.58
C THR A 181 -17.37 3.75 -7.17
N VAL A 182 -16.55 4.70 -6.71
CA VAL A 182 -16.62 6.12 -7.11
C VAL A 182 -15.59 6.47 -8.20
N ASN A 183 -14.80 5.50 -8.67
CA ASN A 183 -13.84 5.64 -9.77
C ASN A 183 -14.28 4.87 -11.02
#